data_AF-A0A519ZGV4-F1
#
_entry.id   AF-A0A519ZGV4-F1
#
_cell.length_a   1.000
_cell.length_b   1.000
_cell.length_c   1.000
_cell.angle_alpha   90.00
_cell.angle_beta   90.00
_cell.angle_gamma   90.00
#
_symmetry.space_group_name_H-M   'P 1'
#
loop_
_entity.id
_entity.type
_entity.pdbx_description
1 polymer ?
#
loop_
_entity_poly.entity_id
_entity_poly.type
_entity_poly.pdbx_seq_one_letter_code
_entity_poly.pdbx_strand_id
1 'polypeptide(L)'
;IATLGLPQVNDVNEQTRQRLDELLGAGRGHDCTYLYPGLQKVVQAAGRVIRTPQDDGVVHLLDDRYAQAAVRRLLPAWWRVQVAR
;
A
#
# COMPACT_ATOMS: atom_id res chain seq x y z
N ILE A 1 4.15 -13.17 -3.58
CA ILE A 1 4.46 -12.04 -4.50
C ILE A 1 3.30 -11.06 -4.40
N ALA A 2 3.56 -9.76 -4.20
CA ALA A 2 2.54 -8.73 -4.13
C ALA A 2 2.97 -7.50 -4.95
N THR A 3 2.09 -7.01 -5.82
CA THR A 3 2.22 -5.73 -6.53
C THR A 3 1.37 -4.68 -5.82
N LEU A 4 1.61 -3.39 -6.06
CA LEU A 4 0.76 -2.34 -5.47
C LEU A 4 -0.51 -2.16 -6.33
N GLY A 5 -1.47 -3.06 -6.16
CA GLY A 5 -2.77 -2.97 -6.83
C GLY A 5 -3.60 -1.81 -6.27
N LEU A 6 -3.64 -0.69 -7.00
CA LEU A 6 -4.51 0.44 -6.64
C LEU A 6 -5.97 0.12 -7.00
N PRO A 7 -6.94 0.70 -6.29
CA PRO A 7 -8.31 0.78 -6.76
C PRO A 7 -8.38 1.30 -8.20
N GLN A 8 -9.35 0.80 -8.96
CA GLN A 8 -9.55 1.25 -10.34
C GLN A 8 -9.87 2.74 -10.38
N VAL A 9 -9.32 3.45 -11.36
CA VAL A 9 -9.71 4.83 -11.64
C VAL A 9 -11.09 4.80 -12.30
N ASN A 10 -12.06 5.44 -11.66
CA ASN A 10 -13.43 5.58 -12.14
C ASN A 10 -14.05 6.84 -11.53
N ASP A 11 -15.21 7.25 -12.06
CA ASP A 11 -15.86 8.50 -11.66
C ASP A 11 -16.18 8.56 -10.16
N VAL A 12 -16.58 7.44 -9.57
CA VAL A 12 -16.90 7.35 -8.13
C VAL A 12 -15.67 7.57 -7.26
N ASN A 13 -14.56 6.94 -7.61
CA ASN A 13 -13.29 7.09 -6.88
C ASN A 13 -12.71 8.49 -7.11
N GLU A 14 -12.83 9.07 -8.30
CA GLU A 14 -12.39 10.44 -8.55
C GLU A 14 -13.22 11.46 -7.77
N GLN A 15 -14.54 11.30 -7.69
CA GLN A 15 -15.38 12.14 -6.84
C GLN A 15 -14.99 12.01 -5.36
N THR A 16 -14.74 10.78 -4.90
CA THR A 16 -14.28 10.52 -3.53
C THR A 16 -12.93 11.20 -3.27
N ARG A 17 -11.98 11.08 -4.21
CA ARG A 17 -10.67 11.71 -4.14
C ARG A 17 -10.80 13.23 -4.04
N GLN A 18 -11.56 13.86 -4.93
CA GLN A 18 -11.76 15.31 -4.94
C GLN A 18 -12.39 15.78 -3.63
N ARG A 19 -13.41 15.07 -3.14
CA ARG A 19 -14.07 15.41 -1.88
C ARG A 19 -13.11 15.32 -0.69
N LEU A 20 -12.25 14.31 -0.65
CA LEU A 20 -11.26 14.15 0.40
C LEU A 20 -10.13 15.18 0.30
N ASP A 21 -9.73 15.59 -0.90
CA ASP A 21 -8.79 16.70 -1.11
C ASP A 21 -9.35 18.02 -0.53
N GLU A 22 -10.64 18.31 -0.78
CA GLU A 22 -11.32 19.49 -0.20
C GLU A 22 -11.38 19.44 1.34
N LEU A 23 -11.68 18.27 1.90
CA LEU A 23 -11.89 18.10 3.35
C LEU A 23 -10.60 18.02 4.15
N LEU A 24 -9.55 17.42 3.60
CA LEU A 24 -8.32 17.07 4.32
C LEU A 24 -7.12 17.92 3.91
N GLY A 25 -7.20 18.61 2.77
CA GLY A 25 -6.13 19.36 2.15
C GLY A 25 -5.61 18.70 0.86
N ALA A 26 -5.13 19.53 -0.07
CA ALA A 26 -4.71 19.11 -1.39
C ALA A 26 -3.64 17.98 -1.35
N GLY A 27 -3.87 16.93 -2.14
CA GLY A 27 -3.00 15.77 -2.28
C GLY A 27 -3.36 14.61 -1.35
N ARG A 28 -4.11 14.85 -0.26
CA ARG A 28 -4.48 13.81 0.71
C ARG A 28 -5.63 12.94 0.23
N GLY A 29 -6.46 13.44 -0.67
CA GLY A 29 -7.52 12.68 -1.29
C GLY A 29 -6.98 11.50 -2.10
N HIS A 30 -5.87 11.68 -2.82
CA HIS A 30 -5.25 10.58 -3.55
C HIS A 30 -4.77 9.47 -2.60
N ASP A 31 -4.11 9.85 -1.51
CA ASP A 31 -3.58 8.88 -0.54
C ASP A 31 -4.71 8.06 0.10
N CYS A 32 -5.79 8.72 0.50
CA CYS A 32 -6.92 8.07 1.14
C CYS A 32 -7.75 7.22 0.18
N THR A 33 -7.94 7.66 -1.07
CA THR A 33 -8.76 6.92 -2.05
C THR A 33 -8.00 5.77 -2.69
N TYR A 34 -6.70 5.92 -2.97
CA TYR A 34 -5.96 4.96 -3.78
C TYR A 34 -4.81 4.28 -3.04
N LEU A 35 -3.92 5.05 -2.42
CA LEU A 35 -2.66 4.52 -1.87
C LEU A 35 -2.90 3.65 -0.63
N TYR A 36 -3.58 4.17 0.38
CA TYR A 36 -3.79 3.45 1.64
C TYR A 36 -4.61 2.17 1.46
N PRO A 37 -5.72 2.17 0.69
CA PRO A 37 -6.44 0.93 0.40
C PRO A 37 -5.59 -0.11 -0.33
N GLY A 38 -4.73 0.32 -1.27
CA GLY A 38 -3.81 -0.56 -1.98
C GLY A 38 -2.80 -1.21 -1.03
N LEU A 39 -2.17 -0.41 -0.16
CA LEU A 39 -1.20 -0.92 0.81
C LEU A 39 -1.84 -1.82 1.87
N GLN A 40 -3.04 -1.52 2.32
CA GLN A 40 -3.76 -2.38 3.27
C GLN A 40 -3.97 -3.79 2.70
N LYS A 41 -4.35 -3.90 1.41
CA LYS A 41 -4.49 -5.20 0.74
C LYS A 41 -3.16 -5.95 0.67
N VAL A 42 -2.04 -5.25 0.45
CA VAL A 42 -0.69 -5.83 0.42
C VAL A 42 -0.31 -6.40 1.78
N VAL A 43 -0.52 -5.63 2.84
CA VAL A 43 -0.24 -6.08 4.22
C VAL A 43 -1.13 -7.25 4.61
N GLN A 44 -2.41 -7.23 4.24
CA GLN A 44 -3.32 -8.35 4.46
C GLN A 44 -2.89 -9.61 3.72
N ALA A 45 -2.43 -9.49 2.47
CA ALA A 45 -1.90 -10.60 1.70
C ALA A 45 -0.63 -11.17 2.32
N ALA A 46 0.28 -10.31 2.80
CA ALA A 46 1.47 -10.73 3.52
C ALA A 46 1.15 -11.46 4.84
N GLY A 47 0.11 -11.03 5.57
CA GLY A 47 -0.39 -11.71 6.77
C GLY A 47 -0.95 -13.11 6.52
N ARG A 48 -1.16 -13.52 5.26
CA ARG A 48 -1.47 -14.92 4.92
C ARG A 48 -0.24 -15.83 4.92
N VAL A 49 0.96 -15.26 4.78
CA VAL A 49 2.23 -16.00 4.70
C VAL A 49 2.73 -16.39 6.09
N ILE A 50 2.63 -15.48 7.07
CA ILE A 50 3.03 -15.70 8.45
C ILE A 50 1.77 -15.62 9.33
N ARG A 51 1.32 -16.75 9.86
CA ARG A 51 0.10 -16.89 10.70
C ARG A 51 0.42 -17.26 12.15
N THR A 52 1.60 -17.81 12.42
CA THR A 52 2.07 -18.17 13.76
C THR A 52 3.48 -17.60 14.02
N PRO A 53 3.92 -17.48 15.28
CA PRO A 53 5.27 -17.02 15.61
C PRO A 53 6.40 -17.91 15.08
N GLN A 54 6.10 -19.15 14.70
CA GLN A 54 7.05 -20.12 14.17
C GLN A 54 7.05 -20.17 12.64
N ASP A 55 6.16 -19.42 11.98
CA ASP A 55 6.09 -19.41 10.52
C ASP A 55 7.22 -18.55 9.96
N ASP A 56 8.01 -19.14 9.08
CA ASP A 56 8.97 -18.43 8.22
C ASP A 56 8.43 -18.29 6.80
N GLY A 57 8.65 -17.13 6.18
CA GLY A 57 8.21 -16.90 4.81
C GLY A 57 8.79 -15.65 4.18
N VAL A 58 8.69 -15.57 2.84
CA VAL A 58 9.23 -14.46 2.05
C VAL A 58 8.10 -13.78 1.26
N VAL A 59 8.03 -12.45 1.33
CA VAL A 59 7.12 -11.63 0.54
C VAL A 59 7.92 -10.82 -0.46
N HIS A 60 7.80 -11.15 -1.74
CA HIS A 60 8.35 -10.33 -2.83
C HIS A 60 7.39 -9.19 -3.17
N LEU A 61 7.85 -7.96 -3.04
CA LEU A 61 7.14 -6.73 -3.42
C LEU A 61 7.59 -6.31 -4.83
N LEU A 62 6.75 -6.50 -5.84
CA LEU A 62 7.12 -6.27 -7.25
C LEU A 62 6.43 -5.01 -7.79
N ASP A 63 6.93 -3.85 -7.37
CA ASP A 63 6.49 -2.54 -7.85
C ASP A 63 7.51 -1.47 -7.45
N ASP A 64 7.94 -0.61 -8.38
CA ASP A 64 8.91 0.45 -8.11
C ASP A 64 8.43 1.43 -7.03
N ARG A 65 7.11 1.56 -6.86
CA ARG A 65 6.52 2.40 -5.81
C ARG A 65 6.95 1.97 -4.41
N TYR A 66 7.26 0.70 -4.18
CA TYR A 66 7.79 0.25 -2.89
C TYR A 66 9.20 0.76 -2.58
N ALA A 67 9.94 1.30 -3.56
CA ALA A 67 11.21 1.96 -3.32
C ALA A 67 11.03 3.40 -2.82
N GLN A 68 9.86 4.02 -3.06
CA GLN A 68 9.59 5.40 -2.68
C GLN A 68 9.49 5.55 -1.16
N ALA A 69 10.17 6.55 -0.60
CA ALA A 69 10.22 6.78 0.85
C ALA A 69 8.82 6.97 1.47
N ALA A 70 7.91 7.63 0.77
CA ALA A 70 6.53 7.83 1.23
C ALA A 70 5.80 6.49 1.40
N VAL A 71 5.92 5.57 0.45
CA VAL A 71 5.30 4.24 0.50
C VAL A 71 5.96 3.36 1.56
N ARG A 72 7.30 3.37 1.64
CA ARG A 72 8.04 2.56 2.64
C ARG A 72 7.66 2.91 4.07
N ARG A 73 7.41 4.19 4.36
CA ARG A 73 6.97 4.65 5.69
C ARG A 73 5.59 4.14 6.11
N LEU A 74 4.78 3.68 5.15
CA LEU A 74 3.43 3.16 5.39
C LEU A 74 3.42 1.63 5.55
N LEU A 75 4.53 0.95 5.24
CA LEU A 75 4.67 -0.50 5.49
C LEU A 75 4.90 -0.75 6.99
N PRO A 76 4.59 -1.96 7.49
CA PRO A 76 4.83 -2.30 8.89
C PRO A 76 6.30 -2.09 9.25
N ALA A 77 6.57 -1.35 10.34
CA ALA A 77 7.93 -0.93 10.71
C ALA A 77 8.90 -2.09 10.98
N TRP A 78 8.37 -3.27 11.31
CA TRP A 78 9.16 -4.48 11.53
C TRP A 78 9.61 -5.16 10.22
N TRP A 79 9.07 -4.75 9.06
CA TRP A 79 9.51 -5.26 7.76
C TRP A 79 10.86 -4.67 7.39
N ARG A 80 11.87 -5.54 7.27
CA ARG A 80 13.18 -5.17 6.72
C ARG A 80 13.16 -5.28 5.21
N VAL A 81 12.59 -4.28 4.53
CA VAL A 81 12.51 -4.26 3.06
C VAL A 81 13.90 -4.10 2.46
N GLN A 82 14.33 -5.10 1.69
CA GLN A 82 15.59 -5.11 0.96
C GLN A 82 15.29 -4.99 -0.54
N VAL A 83 16.11 -4.21 -1.24
CA VAL A 83 16.06 -4.15 -2.72
C VAL A 83 16.87 -5.33 -3.24
N ALA A 84 16.24 -6.22 -4.00
CA ALA A 84 16.95 -7.26 -4.72
C ALA A 84 17.85 -6.59 -5.78
N ARG A 85 19.14 -6.91 -5.75
CA ARG A 85 20.12 -6.46 -6.75
C ARG A 85 20.13 -7.39 -7.94
#